data_AF-J9DJR0-F1
#
_entry.id   AF-J9DJR0-F1
#
_cell.length_a   1.000
_cell.length_b   1.000
_cell.length_c   1.000
_cell.angle_alpha   90.00
_cell.angle_beta   90.00
_cell.angle_gamma   90.00
#
_symmetry.space_group_name_H-M   'P 1'
#
loop_
_entity.id
_entity.type
_entity.pdbx_description
1 polymer ?
#
loop_
_entity_poly.entity_id
_entity_poly.type
_entity_poly.pdbx_seq_one_letter_code
_entity_poly.pdbx_strand_id
1 'polypeptide(L)'
;MNSLCSIQYAFINGLTETNEFSQEVASEGLGVIFELGSEEQKKVMVKELVNTLSTGRKQINPVAPDTLLFSKNELGASPMGSA
;
A
#
# COMPACT_ATOMS: atom_id res chain seq x y z
N MET A 1 16.07 -4.13 -7.53
CA MET A 1 14.98 -4.36 -6.57
C MET A 1 14.32 -5.69 -6.94
N ASN A 2 14.10 -6.59 -5.97
CA ASN A 2 13.50 -7.90 -6.21
C ASN A 2 12.02 -7.73 -6.61
N SER A 3 11.65 -8.07 -7.84
CA SER A 3 10.30 -7.81 -8.38
C SER A 3 9.17 -8.43 -7.54
N LEU A 4 9.42 -9.59 -6.90
CA LEU A 4 8.44 -10.25 -6.04
C LEU A 4 8.09 -9.43 -4.78
N CYS A 5 9.07 -8.76 -4.16
CA CYS A 5 8.81 -7.94 -2.98
C CYS A 5 7.96 -6.71 -3.34
N SER A 6 8.17 -6.12 -4.52
CA SER A 6 7.35 -5.00 -5.01
C SER A 6 5.91 -5.44 -5.29
N ILE A 7 5.70 -6.64 -5.84
CA ILE A 7 4.36 -7.19 -6.08
C ILE A 7 3.68 -7.55 -4.76
N GLN A 8 4.39 -8.19 -3.84
CA GLN A 8 3.89 -8.47 -2.49
C GLN A 8 3.40 -7.18 -1.82
N TYR A 9 4.17 -6.09 -1.94
CA TYR A 9 3.80 -4.80 -1.37
C TYR A 9 2.47 -4.28 -1.93
N ALA A 10 2.23 -4.43 -3.23
CA ALA A 10 0.96 -4.05 -3.85
C ALA A 10 -0.22 -4.84 -3.28
N PHE A 11 -0.06 -6.15 -3.06
CA PHE A 11 -1.12 -6.95 -2.45
C PHE A 11 -1.32 -6.66 -0.95
N ILE A 12 -0.25 -6.36 -0.20
CA ILE A 12 -0.38 -5.90 1.19
C ILE A 12 -1.21 -4.62 1.26
N ASN A 13 -1.03 -3.69 0.30
CA ASN A 13 -1.88 -2.51 0.21
C ASN A 13 -3.35 -2.90 -0.10
N GLY A 14 -3.57 -3.87 -0.98
CA GLY A 14 -4.90 -4.40 -1.31
C GLY A 14 -5.66 -4.96 -0.10
N LEU A 15 -4.97 -5.54 0.89
CA LEU A 15 -5.59 -6.02 2.14
C LEU A 15 -6.27 -4.91 2.96
N THR A 16 -5.96 -3.65 2.64
CA THR A 16 -6.47 -2.50 3.39
C THR A 16 -7.65 -1.81 2.69
N GLU A 17 -8.05 -2.27 1.51
CA GLU A 17 -9.22 -1.77 0.78
C GLU A 17 -10.50 -2.01 1.56
N THR A 18 -11.54 -1.18 1.41
CA THR A 18 -12.81 -1.38 2.14
C THR A 18 -13.69 -2.47 1.52
N ASN A 19 -13.45 -2.79 0.25
CA ASN A 19 -14.24 -3.78 -0.49
C ASN A 19 -13.73 -5.19 -0.17
N GLU A 20 -14.61 -6.04 0.38
CA GLU A 20 -14.27 -7.42 0.80
C GLU A 20 -13.72 -8.27 -0.34
N PHE A 21 -14.33 -8.20 -1.53
CA PHE A 21 -13.85 -8.93 -2.70
C PHE A 21 -12.41 -8.52 -3.10
N SER A 22 -12.09 -7.23 -3.01
CA SER A 22 -10.74 -6.73 -3.31
C SER A 22 -9.72 -7.19 -2.27
N GLN A 23 -10.10 -7.23 -0.99
CA GLN A 23 -9.25 -7.79 0.06
C GLN A 23 -9.02 -9.30 -0.15
N GLU A 24 -10.06 -10.05 -0.52
CA GLU A 24 -10.00 -11.49 -0.78
C GLU A 24 -9.03 -11.79 -1.93
N VAL A 25 -9.19 -11.12 -3.07
CA VAL A 25 -8.28 -11.23 -4.22
C VAL A 25 -6.84 -10.86 -3.82
N ALA A 26 -6.66 -9.85 -2.97
CA ALA A 26 -5.34 -9.47 -2.49
C ALA A 26 -4.70 -10.53 -1.57
N SER A 27 -5.52 -11.16 -0.73
CA SER A 27 -5.10 -12.23 0.17
C SER A 27 -4.69 -13.49 -0.61
N GLU A 28 -5.43 -13.86 -1.65
CA GLU A 28 -5.06 -14.95 -2.57
C GLU A 28 -3.77 -14.64 -3.32
N GLY A 29 -3.65 -13.41 -3.83
CA GLY A 29 -2.44 -12.93 -4.52
C GLY A 29 -1.18 -13.03 -3.66
N LEU A 30 -1.28 -12.72 -2.36
CA LEU A 30 -0.17 -12.92 -1.42
C LEU A 30 0.24 -14.39 -1.28
N GLY A 31 -0.71 -15.32 -1.29
CA GLY A 31 -0.44 -16.75 -1.25
C GLY A 31 0.39 -17.19 -2.46
N VAL A 32 -0.03 -16.80 -3.67
CA VAL A 32 0.71 -17.10 -4.91
C VAL A 32 2.12 -16.52 -4.89
N ILE A 33 2.26 -15.25 -4.50
CA ILE A 33 3.57 -14.58 -4.45
C ILE A 33 4.48 -15.23 -3.42
N PHE A 34 3.93 -15.66 -2.28
CA PHE A 34 4.66 -16.42 -1.26
C PHE A 34 5.17 -17.75 -1.80
N GLU A 35 4.33 -18.51 -2.51
CA GLU A 35 4.71 -19.80 -3.11
C GLU A 35 5.85 -19.68 -4.13
N LEU A 36 5.89 -18.58 -4.89
CA LEU A 36 6.91 -18.30 -5.90
C LEU A 36 8.27 -17.87 -5.31
N GLY A 37 8.33 -17.50 -4.04
CA GLY A 37 9.55 -17.07 -3.36
C GLY A 37 10.46 -18.23 -2.93
N SER A 38 11.78 -18.00 -2.90
CA SER A 38 12.72 -18.89 -2.21
C SER A 38 12.46 -18.93 -0.69
N GLU A 39 13.03 -19.90 0.02
CA GLU A 39 12.97 -19.99 1.48
C GLU A 39 13.42 -18.69 2.18
N GLU A 40 14.51 -18.08 1.71
CA GLU A 40 15.02 -16.80 2.22
C GLU A 40 14.05 -15.66 1.93
N GLN A 41 13.47 -15.62 0.72
CA GLN A 41 12.50 -14.60 0.34
C GLN A 41 11.24 -14.72 1.20
N LYS A 42 10.67 -15.92 1.33
CA LYS A 42 9.50 -16.20 2.18
C LYS A 42 9.68 -15.67 3.61
N LYS A 43 10.85 -15.86 4.22
CA LYS A 43 11.16 -15.32 5.56
C LYS A 43 11.10 -13.79 5.61
N VAL A 44 11.68 -13.13 4.62
CA VAL A 44 11.62 -11.65 4.50
C VAL A 44 10.18 -11.20 4.28
N MET A 45 9.46 -11.87 3.38
CA MET A 45 8.09 -11.54 3.01
C MET A 45 7.13 -11.62 4.21
N VAL A 46 7.22 -12.68 5.01
CA VAL A 46 6.41 -12.84 6.23
C VAL A 46 6.73 -11.76 7.25
N LYS A 47 8.02 -11.45 7.44
CA LYS A 47 8.43 -10.39 8.36
C LYS A 47 7.82 -9.04 7.96
N GLU A 48 7.87 -8.69 6.67
CA GLU A 48 7.29 -7.45 6.15
C GLU A 48 5.75 -7.41 6.27
N LEU A 49 5.08 -8.54 6.01
CA LEU A 49 3.63 -8.67 6.19
C LEU A 49 3.22 -8.43 7.65
N VAL A 50 3.87 -9.14 8.58
CA VAL A 50 3.59 -9.01 10.02
C VAL A 50 3.87 -7.60 10.50
N ASN A 51 5.00 -7.00 10.08
CA ASN A 51 5.32 -5.62 10.41
C ASN A 51 4.21 -4.67 9.94
N THR A 52 3.78 -4.79 8.67
CA THR A 52 2.78 -3.89 8.09
C THR A 52 1.42 -3.99 8.79
N LEU A 53 0.98 -5.22 9.10
CA LEU A 53 -0.27 -5.44 9.84
C LEU A 53 -0.19 -4.95 11.28
N SER A 54 0.97 -5.11 11.93
CA SER A 54 1.19 -4.70 13.33
C SER A 54 1.31 -3.19 13.49
N THR A 55 1.93 -2.50 12.54
CA THR A 55 2.09 -1.03 12.60
C THR A 55 0.87 -0.27 12.10
N GLY A 56 -0.06 -0.94 11.42
CA GLY A 56 -1.10 -0.29 10.62
C GLY A 56 -0.52 0.43 9.40
N ARG A 57 -1.41 0.89 8.50
CA ARG A 57 -1.03 1.60 7.25
C ARG A 57 0.01 2.69 7.52
N LYS A 58 1.22 2.52 6.97
CA LYS A 58 2.21 3.60 6.89
C LYS A 58 2.94 3.60 5.55
N GLN A 59 2.22 3.97 4.49
CA GLN A 59 2.85 4.68 3.38
C GLN A 59 1.93 5.81 2.91
N ILE A 60 2.23 6.98 3.45
CA ILE A 60 2.11 8.25 2.74
C ILE A 60 3.09 8.13 1.58
N ASN A 61 2.62 8.08 0.33
CA ASN A 61 3.48 8.39 -0.80
C ASN A 61 3.94 9.84 -0.61
N PRO A 62 5.24 10.11 -0.41
CA PRO A 62 5.72 11.47 -0.31
C PRO A 62 5.40 12.15 -1.64
N VAL A 63 4.49 13.12 -1.58
CA VAL A 63 4.18 14.01 -2.69
C VAL A 63 5.48 14.75 -3.00
N ALA A 64 6.01 14.59 -4.21
CA ALA A 64 7.20 15.32 -4.64
C ALA A 64 6.95 16.84 -4.54
N PRO A 65 7.96 17.67 -4.27
CA PRO A 65 7.78 19.11 -4.03
C PRO A 65 7.02 19.85 -5.15
N ASP A 66 7.05 19.33 -6.37
CA ASP A 66 6.44 19.86 -7.58
C ASP A 66 5.08 19.21 -7.93
N THR A 67 4.59 18.29 -7.10
CA THR A 67 3.31 17.63 -7.37
C THR A 67 2.20 18.66 -7.24
N LEU A 68 1.57 18.96 -8.37
CA LEU A 68 0.36 19.77 -8.43
C LEU A 68 -0.82 18.95 -7.91
N LEU A 69 -1.12 19.08 -6.62
CA LEU A 69 -2.29 18.45 -5.99
C LEU A 69 -3.61 19.05 -6.48
N PHE A 70 -3.58 20.30 -6.94
CA PHE A 70 -4.73 21.04 -7.45
C PHE A 70 -4.32 21.77 -8.73
N SER A 71 -5.18 21.76 -9.74
CA SER A 71 -4.96 22.58 -10.93
C SER A 71 -5.04 24.07 -10.56
N LYS A 72 -4.36 24.92 -11.33
CA LYS A 72 -4.39 26.38 -11.13
C LYS A 72 -5.86 26.85 -11.22
N ASN A 73 -6.39 27.41 -10.12
CA ASN A 73 -7.78 27.84 -9.86
C ASN A 73 -8.78 26.78 -9.31
N GLU A 74 -8.35 25.58 -8.91
CA GLU A 74 -9.25 24.59 -8.28
C GLU A 74 -9.27 24.64 -6.74
N LEU A 75 -8.33 25.35 -6.12
CA LEU A 75 -8.42 25.70 -4.70
C LEU A 75 -9.48 26.80 -4.55
N GLY A 76 -10.71 26.38 -4.24
CA GLY A 76 -11.80 27.27 -3.88
C GLY A 76 -11.34 28.30 -2.85
N ALA A 77 -11.78 29.55 -3.01
CA ALA A 77 -11.44 30.67 -2.13
C ALA A 77 -11.72 30.31 -0.66
N SER A 78 -10.69 29.94 0.10
CA SER A 78 -10.79 29.67 1.55
C SER A 78 -10.85 31.00 2.32
N PRO A 79 -11.24 31.09 3.62
CA PRO A 79 -11.42 30.01 4.61
C PRO A 79 -12.64 30.16 5.56
N MET A 80 -13.29 29.07 5.94
CA MET A 80 -13.87 28.99 7.29
C MET A 80 -13.94 27.52 7.73
N GLY A 81 -12.77 26.99 8.10
CA GLY A 81 -12.74 25.87 9.04
C GLY A 81 -13.18 26.42 10.40
N SER A 82 -14.45 26.21 10.76
CA SER A 82 -14.91 26.40 12.13
C SER A 82 -14.67 25.11 12.90
N ALA A 83 -13.97 25.27 14.03
CA ALA A 83 -13.69 24.26 15.04
C ALA A 83 -14.95 23.59 15.62
#